data_AF-A0A355PKJ6-F1
#
_entry.id   AF-A0A355PKJ6-F1
#
_cell.length_a   1.000
_cell.length_b   1.000
_cell.length_c   1.000
_cell.angle_alpha   90.00
_cell.angle_beta   90.00
_cell.angle_gamma   90.00
#
_symmetry.space_group_name_H-M   'P 1'
#
loop_
_entity.id
_entity.type
_entity.pdbx_description
1 polymer ?
#
loop_
_entity_poly.entity_id
_entity_poly.type
_entity_poly.pdbx_seq_one_letter_code
_entity_poly.pdbx_strand_id
1 'polypeptide(L)' 'MPLPELSPRELRGRGMTSQRTRDRMIERLVQQGVSDPRVLDVMASEPRHLFVDEALAHRAYEDTALPIGFGQTLSQPLT' A
#
# COMPACT_ATOMS: atom_id res chain seq x y z
N MET A 1 4.17 10.41 22.44
CA MET A 1 2.91 10.56 21.68
C MET A 1 2.43 9.17 21.36
N PRO A 2 1.25 8.72 21.83
CA PRO A 2 0.69 7.46 21.37
C PRO A 2 0.39 7.55 19.87
N LEU A 3 0.59 6.46 19.15
CA LEU A 3 0.15 6.36 17.76
C LEU A 3 -1.37 6.57 17.71
N PRO A 4 -1.91 7.31 16.74
CA PRO A 4 -3.35 7.50 16.62
C PRO A 4 -4.03 6.14 16.44
N GLU A 5 -5.15 5.91 17.14
CA GLU A 5 -5.99 4.75 16.89
C GLU A 5 -6.61 4.88 15.49
N LEU A 6 -6.23 3.98 14.58
CA LEU A 6 -6.76 3.95 13.22
C LEU A 6 -8.15 3.32 13.22
N SER A 7 -9.12 4.01 12.65
CA SER A 7 -10.47 3.47 12.50
C SER A 7 -10.49 2.32 11.50
N PRO A 8 -11.45 1.37 11.61
CA PRO A 8 -11.63 0.31 10.62
C PRO A 8 -11.85 0.82 9.19
N ARG A 9 -12.34 2.06 9.04
CA ARG A 9 -12.55 2.70 7.75
C ARG A 9 -11.23 3.15 7.11
N GLU A 10 -10.30 3.67 7.92
CA GLU A 10 -8.96 4.05 7.45
C GLU A 10 -8.16 2.82 7.05
N LEU A 11 -8.17 1.76 7.86
CA LEU A 11 -7.48 0.50 7.52
C LEU A 11 -7.94 -0.11 6.19
N ARG A 12 -9.25 -0.03 5.90
CA ARG A 12 -9.83 -0.55 4.64
C ARG A 12 -9.62 0.38 3.43
N GLY A 13 -9.39 1.67 3.67
CA GLY A 13 -9.37 2.70 2.63
C GLY A 13 -10.69 2.85 1.87
N ARG A 14 -10.71 3.75 0.89
CA ARG A 14 -11.87 4.03 0.02
C ARG A 14 -11.41 4.50 -1.36
N GLY A 15 -12.21 4.26 -2.40
CA GLY A 15 -11.85 4.64 -3.77
C GLY A 15 -10.50 4.05 -4.18
N MET A 16 -9.53 4.91 -4.51
CA MET A 16 -8.19 4.49 -4.91
C MET A 16 -7.37 3.84 -3.77
N THR A 17 -7.75 4.00 -2.50
CA THR A 17 -7.10 3.33 -1.37
C THR A 17 -7.80 2.04 -0.91
N SER A 18 -8.89 1.66 -1.56
CA SER A 18 -9.72 0.51 -1.14
C SER A 18 -9.03 -0.85 -1.25
N GLN A 19 -9.55 -1.85 -0.52
CA GLN A 19 -9.13 -3.25 -0.66
C GLN A 19 -9.12 -3.72 -2.12
N ARG A 20 -10.15 -3.38 -2.91
CA ARG A 20 -10.20 -3.74 -4.34
C ARG A 20 -8.99 -3.20 -5.13
N THR A 21 -8.54 -1.99 -4.83
CA THR A 21 -7.36 -1.42 -5.51
C THR A 21 -6.08 -2.12 -5.06
N ARG A 22 -5.99 -2.49 -3.78
CA ARG A 22 -4.90 -3.28 -3.23
C ARG A 22 -4.86 -4.68 -3.87
N ASP A 23 -5.99 -5.36 -4.01
CA ASP A 23 -6.06 -6.69 -4.63
C ASP A 23 -5.56 -6.65 -6.09
N ARG A 24 -5.86 -5.58 -6.84
CA ARG A 24 -5.30 -5.37 -8.20
C ARG A 24 -3.78 -5.15 -8.21
N MET A 25 -3.21 -4.59 -7.14
CA MET A 25 -1.76 -4.54 -6.99
C MET A 25 -1.21 -5.95 -6.76
N ILE A 26 -1.86 -6.77 -5.92
CA ILE A 26 -1.47 -8.16 -5.69
C ILE A 26 -1.53 -8.99 -6.98
N GLU A 27 -2.60 -8.87 -7.77
CA GLU A 27 -2.72 -9.54 -9.07
C GLU A 27 -1.54 -9.21 -10.01
N ARG A 28 -1.10 -7.94 -10.04
CA ARG A 28 0.06 -7.52 -10.83
C ARG A 28 1.37 -8.08 -10.29
N LEU A 29 1.56 -8.10 -8.97
CA LEU A 29 2.74 -8.69 -8.35
C LEU A 29 2.89 -10.18 -8.68
N VAL A 30 1.77 -10.92 -8.66
CA VAL A 30 1.74 -12.33 -9.08
C VAL A 30 2.13 -12.46 -10.55
N GLN A 31 1.56 -11.62 -11.44
CA GLN A 31 1.91 -11.62 -12.86
C GLN A 31 3.39 -11.25 -13.11
N GLN A 32 3.99 -10.44 -12.24
CA GLN A 32 5.40 -10.05 -12.29
C GLN A 32 6.35 -11.07 -11.63
N GLY A 33 5.83 -12.16 -11.06
CA GLY A 33 6.62 -13.30 -10.58
C GLY A 33 6.78 -13.41 -9.07
N VAL A 34 6.11 -12.55 -8.27
CA VAL A 34 6.06 -12.74 -6.81
C VAL A 34 5.22 -13.98 -6.51
N SER A 35 5.85 -14.98 -5.90
CA SER A 35 5.26 -16.33 -5.74
C SER A 35 5.15 -16.81 -4.30
N ASP A 36 5.80 -16.16 -3.32
CA ASP A 36 5.65 -16.55 -1.91
C ASP A 36 4.27 -16.11 -1.39
N PRO A 37 3.36 -17.04 -1.06
CA PRO A 37 2.02 -16.70 -0.61
C PRO A 37 2.04 -15.88 0.69
N ARG A 38 3.03 -16.08 1.56
CA ARG A 38 3.14 -15.32 2.82
C ARG A 38 3.44 -13.85 2.55
N VAL A 39 4.23 -13.56 1.52
CA VAL A 39 4.52 -12.17 1.11
C VAL A 39 3.25 -11.54 0.53
N LEU A 40 2.56 -12.25 -0.36
CA LEU A 40 1.32 -11.77 -0.98
C LEU A 40 0.23 -11.49 0.08
N ASP A 41 0.08 -12.36 1.08
CA ASP A 41 -0.90 -12.20 2.16
C ASP A 41 -0.61 -10.96 3.01
N VAL A 42 0.66 -10.72 3.37
CA VAL A 42 1.06 -9.51 4.11
C VAL A 42 0.81 -8.27 3.27
N MET A 43 1.22 -8.27 2.00
CA MET A 43 0.98 -7.13 1.11
C MET A 43 -0.51 -6.86 0.84
N ALA A 44 -1.36 -7.90 0.88
CA ALA A 44 -2.80 -7.81 0.72
C ALA A 44 -3.52 -7.29 1.99
N SER A 45 -2.92 -7.45 3.17
CA SER A 45 -3.51 -7.06 4.45
C SER A 45 -3.01 -5.70 4.95
N GLU A 46 -1.76 -5.36 4.66
CA GLU A 46 -1.15 -4.12 5.14
C GLU A 46 -1.60 -2.87 4.35
N PRO A 47 -2.14 -1.83 5.02
CA PRO A 47 -2.65 -0.64 4.38
C PRO A 47 -1.54 0.33 3.99
N ARG A 48 -0.82 0.00 2.91
CA ARG A 48 0.29 0.81 2.35
C ARG A 48 0.00 2.32 2.22
N HIS A 49 -1.25 2.69 1.96
CA HIS A 49 -1.69 4.08 1.85
C HIS A 49 -1.63 4.90 3.15
N LEU A 50 -1.44 4.27 4.31
CA LEU A 50 -1.24 4.94 5.60
C LEU A 50 0.22 5.30 5.87
N PHE A 51 1.15 4.85 5.01
CA PHE A 51 2.59 5.10 5.15
C PHE A 51 3.10 6.22 4.23
N VAL A 52 2.19 6.95 3.59
CA VAL A 52 2.48 8.08 2.71
C VAL A 52 1.59 9.26 3.08
N ASP A 53 1.98 10.46 2.66
CA ASP A 53 1.15 11.65 2.85
C ASP A 53 -0.24 11.46 2.22
N GLU A 54 -1.29 12.02 2.86
CA GLU A 54 -2.68 11.88 2.40
C GLU A 54 -2.86 12.33 0.94
N ALA A 55 -2.14 13.37 0.52
CA ALA A 55 -2.14 13.87 -0.85
C ALA A 55 -1.65 12.82 -1.87
N LEU A 56 -0.82 11.87 -1.46
CA LEU A 56 -0.24 10.82 -2.29
C LEU A 56 -0.92 9.45 -2.10
N ALA A 57 -1.79 9.31 -1.10
CA ALA A 57 -2.44 8.04 -0.75
C ALA A 57 -3.17 7.40 -1.94
N HIS A 58 -3.75 8.21 -2.84
CA HIS A 58 -4.41 7.71 -4.05
C HIS A 58 -3.49 6.93 -5.02
N ARG A 59 -2.17 7.13 -4.90
CA ARG A 59 -1.14 6.47 -5.71
C ARG A 59 -0.46 5.31 -4.98
N ALA A 60 -0.86 5.02 -3.74
CA ALA A 60 -0.15 4.08 -2.86
C ALA A 60 0.02 2.67 -3.43
N TYR A 61 -0.89 2.25 -4.31
CA TYR A 61 -0.89 0.94 -4.95
C TYR A 61 -0.54 0.99 -6.44
N GLU A 62 -0.01 2.11 -6.93
CA GLU A 62 0.63 2.20 -8.24
C GLU A 62 2.02 1.55 -8.18
N ASP A 63 2.53 1.11 -9.33
CA ASP A 63 3.89 0.59 -9.44
C ASP A 63 4.90 1.74 -9.55
N THR A 64 5.02 2.50 -8.46
CA THR A 64 5.85 3.69 -8.38
C THR A 64 6.36 3.92 -6.96
N ALA A 65 7.58 4.47 -6.85
CA ALA A 65 8.10 4.93 -5.57
C ALA A 65 7.42 6.25 -5.16
N LEU A 66 7.12 6.40 -3.88
CA LEU A 66 6.44 7.59 -3.34
C LEU A 66 7.31 8.27 -2.28
N PRO A 67 7.43 9.61 -2.27
CA PRO A 67 8.16 10.29 -1.22
C PRO A 67 7.46 10.13 0.14
N ILE A 68 8.26 9.99 1.20
CA ILE A 68 7.81 9.90 2.60
C ILE A 68 8.43 10.99 3.48
N GLY A 69 8.94 12.05 2.84
CA GLY A 69 9.66 13.13 3.50
C GLY A 69 11.15 12.82 3.70
N PHE A 70 11.89 13.81 4.21
CA PHE A 70 13.33 13.71 4.53
C PHE A 70 14.23 13.21 3.38
N GLY A 71 13.83 13.49 2.13
CA GLY A 71 14.54 13.02 0.94
C GLY A 71 14.51 11.49 0.76
N GLN A 72 13.61 10.79 1.46
CA GLN A 72 13.43 9.34 1.37
C GLN A 72 12.17 8.98 0.58
N THR A 73 12.15 7.76 0.05
CA THR A 73 11.03 7.20 -0.70
C THR A 73 10.60 5.87 -0.12
N LEU A 74 9.29 5.62 -0.15
CA LEU A 74 8.72 4.29 -0.04
C LEU A 74 8.91 3.58 -1.39
N SER A 75 9.63 2.45 -1.38
CA SER A 75 9.89 1.63 -2.57
C SER A 75 8.61 1.24 -3.29
N GLN A 76 8.65 1.13 -4.63
CA GLN A 76 7.54 0.59 -5.40
C GLN A 76 7.18 -0.84 -4.95
N PRO A 77 5.95 -1.32 -5.18
CA PRO A 77 5.49 -2.60 -4.64
C PRO A 77 6.32 -3.84 -5.02
N LEU A 78 6.94 -3.87 -6.20
CA LEU A 78 7.67 -5.05 -6.68
C LEU A 78 9.06 -5.25 -6.05
N THR A 79 9.67 -4.19 -5.50
CA THR A 79 11.13 -4.14 -5.27
C THR A 79 11.53 -4.08 -3.81
#